data_AF-A0AAW2FCE2-F1
#
_entry.id   AF-A0AAW2FCE2-F1
#
_cell.length_a   1.000
_cell.length_b   1.000
_cell.length_c   1.000
_cell.angle_alpha   90.00
_cell.angle_beta   90.00
_cell.angle_gamma   90.00
#
_symmetry.space_group_name_H-M   'P 1'
#
loop_
_entity.id
_entity.type
_entity.pdbx_description
1 polymer ?
#
loop_
_entity_poly.entity_id
_entity_poly.type
_entity_poly.pdbx_seq_one_letter_code
_entity_poly.pdbx_strand_id
1 'polypeptide(L)'
;MFDTERFIEEIERRPAIYDVNRGEYNDRNAKMTAWDEVCQVMVPNWACLSDEERNVEEKSLRGKWRNIRDYFMKELKLQRSHQSGPAGRKRKKYMYFDRLLFLMPTVMNKRYRFEYRIDEISVR
;
A
#
# COMPACT_ATOMS: atom_id res chain seq x y z
N MET A 1 2.02 20.53 -6.27
CA MET A 1 1.55 19.24 -6.82
C MET A 1 2.09 18.13 -5.91
N PHE A 2 1.31 17.08 -5.62
CA PHE A 2 1.75 16.00 -4.72
C PHE A 2 2.73 15.06 -5.43
N ASP A 3 3.92 14.85 -4.85
CA ASP A 3 4.95 13.96 -5.40
C ASP A 3 4.64 12.50 -5.04
N THR A 4 4.03 11.78 -5.97
CA THR A 4 3.62 10.40 -5.74
C THR A 4 4.80 9.43 -5.81
N GLU A 5 5.83 9.74 -6.60
CA GLU A 5 6.99 8.86 -6.73
C GLU A 5 7.78 8.83 -5.43
N ARG A 6 8.10 10.03 -4.90
CA ARG A 6 8.73 10.17 -3.59
C ARG A 6 7.89 9.54 -2.48
N PHE A 7 6.56 9.72 -2.52
CA PHE A 7 5.68 9.11 -1.53
C PHE A 7 5.77 7.58 -1.53
N ILE A 8 5.82 6.94 -2.71
CA ILE A 8 5.95 5.49 -2.81
C ILE A 8 7.29 5.01 -2.25
N GLU A 9 8.39 5.72 -2.56
CA GLU A 9 9.72 5.41 -2.03
C GLU A 9 9.78 5.49 -0.49
N GLU A 10 9.17 6.53 0.11
CA GLU A 10 9.14 6.66 1.57
C GLU A 10 8.30 5.57 2.25
N ILE A 11 7.23 5.10 1.59
CA ILE A 11 6.42 3.99 2.09
C ILE A 11 7.19 2.66 1.97
N GLU A 12 7.90 2.43 0.86
CA GLU A 12 8.67 1.21 0.62
C GLU A 12 9.73 0.98 1.71
N ARG A 13 10.39 2.05 2.16
CA ARG A 13 11.38 2.03 3.25
C ARG A 13 10.79 1.66 4.62
N ARG A 14 9.47 1.67 4.78
CA ARG A 14 8.77 1.51 6.07
C ARG A 14 7.80 0.33 6.05
N PRO A 15 8.32 -0.91 6.19
CA PRO A 15 7.49 -2.12 6.10
C PRO A 15 6.35 -2.17 7.13
N ALA A 16 6.48 -1.50 8.28
CA ALA A 16 5.41 -1.37 9.27
C ALA A 16 4.08 -0.82 8.68
N ILE A 17 4.14 -0.10 7.56
CA ILE A 17 2.97 0.47 6.89
C ILE A 17 2.23 -0.55 6.02
N TYR A 18 2.96 -1.47 5.37
CA TYR A 18 2.39 -2.27 4.28
C TYR A 18 2.62 -3.78 4.36
N ASP A 19 3.67 -4.23 5.05
CA ASP A 19 4.14 -5.62 5.03
C ASP A 19 3.56 -6.45 6.17
N VAL A 20 2.45 -7.13 5.88
CA VAL A 20 1.76 -8.01 6.83
C VAL A 20 2.60 -9.18 7.35
N ASN A 21 3.70 -9.51 6.68
CA ASN A 21 4.58 -10.62 7.05
C ASN A 21 5.64 -10.21 8.08
N ARG A 22 5.77 -8.91 8.34
CA ARG A 22 6.72 -8.33 9.29
C ARG A 22 6.06 -8.11 10.64
N GLY A 23 6.78 -8.35 11.74
CA GLY A 23 6.24 -8.19 13.09
C GLY A 23 5.81 -6.74 13.35
N GLU A 24 6.57 -5.79 12.80
CA GLU A 24 6.37 -4.35 12.89
C GLU A 24 5.02 -3.89 12.31
N TYR A 25 4.42 -4.66 11.40
CA TYR A 25 3.09 -4.35 10.88
C TYR A 25 1.98 -4.52 11.92
N ASN A 26 2.17 -5.43 12.88
CA ASN A 26 1.22 -5.65 13.96
C ASN A 26 1.53 -4.76 15.19
N ASP A 27 2.70 -4.12 15.21
CA ASP A 27 3.08 -3.15 16.24
C ASP A 27 2.43 -1.79 15.95
N ARG A 28 1.60 -1.34 16.89
CA ARG A 28 0.91 -0.04 16.81
C ARG A 28 1.89 1.13 16.87
N ASN A 29 2.91 1.05 17.72
CA ASN A 29 3.90 2.10 17.89
C ASN A 29 4.79 2.20 16.65
N ALA A 30 5.30 1.07 16.15
CA ALA A 30 6.10 1.06 14.93
C ALA A 30 5.33 1.65 13.73
N LYS A 31 4.04 1.32 13.62
CA LYS A 31 3.17 1.91 12.58
C LYS A 31 2.97 3.40 12.78
N MET A 32 2.73 3.86 14.00
CA MET A 32 2.58 5.28 14.30
C MET A 32 3.86 6.06 13.95
N THR A 33 5.02 5.60 14.41
CA THR A 33 6.33 6.18 14.09
C THR A 33 6.58 6.22 12.58
N ALA A 34 6.32 5.12 11.88
CA ALA A 34 6.49 5.07 10.43
C ALA A 34 5.62 6.10 9.70
N TRP A 35 4.38 6.33 10.14
CA TRP A 35 3.53 7.35 9.53
C TRP A 35 3.97 8.77 9.87
N ASP A 36 4.41 9.03 11.10
CA ASP A 36 4.95 10.34 11.48
C ASP A 36 6.19 10.69 10.65
N GLU A 37 7.13 9.76 10.47
CA GLU A 37 8.30 9.97 9.61
C GLU A 37 7.92 10.25 8.16
N VAL A 38 6.94 9.55 7.60
CA VAL A 38 6.44 9.85 6.25
C VAL A 38 5.82 11.25 6.20
N CYS A 39 5.08 11.67 7.23
CA CYS A 39 4.51 13.01 7.30
C CYS A 39 5.59 14.08 7.36
N GLN A 40 6.63 13.89 8.18
CA GLN A 40 7.79 14.80 8.28
C GLN A 40 8.45 15.03 6.92
N VAL A 41 8.53 14.00 6.08
CA VAL A 41 9.16 14.09 4.75
C VAL A 41 8.23 14.70 3.70
N MET A 42 6.94 14.42 3.78
CA MET A 42 5.96 14.76 2.74
C MET A 42 5.19 16.05 2.97
N VAL A 43 5.11 16.51 4.23
CA VAL A 43 4.33 17.68 4.63
C VAL A 43 5.28 18.83 4.98
N PRO A 44 5.26 19.95 4.22
CA PRO A 44 6.06 21.12 4.56
C PRO A 44 5.72 21.65 5.95
N ASN A 45 6.74 22.08 6.70
CA ASN A 45 6.60 22.67 8.04
C ASN A 45 5.88 21.76 9.05
N TRP A 46 5.97 20.43 8.91
CA TRP A 46 5.34 19.47 9.84
C TRP A 46 5.57 19.78 11.33
N ALA A 47 6.79 20.20 11.68
CA ALA A 47 7.17 20.55 13.05
C ALA A 47 6.40 21.77 13.60
N CYS A 48 5.94 22.67 12.74
CA CYS A 48 5.20 23.88 13.12
C CYS A 48 3.68 23.70 13.15
N LEU A 49 3.18 22.56 12.66
CA LEU A 49 1.74 22.26 12.66
C LEU A 49 1.25 21.90 14.06
N SER A 50 0.01 22.29 14.35
CA SER A 50 -0.75 21.79 15.51
C SER A 50 -1.07 20.30 15.38
N ASP A 51 -1.45 19.66 16.48
CA ASP A 51 -1.82 18.25 16.47
C ASP A 51 -3.07 17.99 15.61
N GLU A 52 -4.02 18.92 15.56
CA GLU A 52 -5.18 18.84 14.68
C GLU A 52 -4.78 18.87 13.20
N GLU A 53 -3.92 19.80 12.80
CA GLU A 53 -3.42 19.92 11.42
C GLU A 53 -2.61 18.69 11.02
N ARG A 54 -1.73 18.21 11.90
CA ARG A 54 -0.97 16.97 11.69
C ARG A 54 -1.89 15.79 11.44
N ASN A 55 -2.93 15.62 12.26
CA ASN A 55 -3.89 14.54 12.09
C ASN A 55 -4.65 14.63 10.75
N VAL A 56 -4.99 15.84 10.28
CA VAL A 56 -5.62 16.04 8.97
C VAL A 56 -4.69 15.63 7.83
N GLU A 57 -3.45 16.08 7.88
CA GLU A 57 -2.44 15.77 6.85
C GLU A 57 -2.07 14.28 6.83
N GLU A 58 -1.87 13.66 8.00
CA GLU A 58 -1.61 12.23 8.11
C GLU A 58 -2.77 11.41 7.52
N LYS A 59 -4.03 11.75 7.85
CA LYS A 59 -5.22 11.11 7.27
C LYS A 59 -5.25 11.27 5.74
N SER A 60 -4.87 12.44 5.24
CA SER A 60 -4.77 12.71 3.81
C SER A 60 -3.75 11.78 3.14
N LEU A 61 -2.55 11.62 3.70
CA LEU A 61 -1.52 10.71 3.18
C LEU A 61 -1.95 9.24 3.24
N ARG A 62 -2.56 8.80 4.34
CA ARG A 62 -3.14 7.45 4.47
C ARG A 62 -4.19 7.18 3.39
N GLY A 63 -5.05 8.17 3.11
CA GLY A 63 -6.05 8.10 2.04
C GLY A 63 -5.42 7.99 0.66
N LYS A 64 -4.37 8.77 0.37
CA LYS A 64 -3.61 8.69 -0.88
C LYS A 64 -2.97 7.30 -1.04
N TRP A 65 -2.36 6.76 0.02
CA TRP A 65 -1.76 5.43 0.00
C TRP A 65 -2.78 4.33 -0.28
N ARG A 66 -3.96 4.39 0.35
CA ARG A 66 -5.07 3.47 0.05
C ARG A 66 -5.40 3.49 -1.45
N ASN A 67 -5.59 4.68 -2.03
CA ASN A 67 -5.92 4.82 -3.44
C ASN A 67 -4.82 4.23 -4.35
N ILE A 68 -3.54 4.50 -4.05
CA ILE A 68 -2.39 3.95 -4.80
C ILE A 68 -2.41 2.41 -4.77
N ARG A 69 -2.60 1.82 -3.58
CA ARG A 69 -2.72 0.36 -3.44
C ARG A 69 -3.91 -0.19 -4.21
N ASP A 70 -5.04 0.49 -4.21
CA ASP A 70 -6.24 0.06 -4.94
C ASP A 70 -6.00 0.03 -6.45
N TYR A 71 -5.33 1.05 -7.00
CA TYR A 71 -4.92 1.05 -8.41
C TYR A 71 -3.96 -0.10 -8.74
N PHE A 72 -2.98 -0.36 -7.86
CA PHE A 72 -2.08 -1.49 -8.00
C PHE A 72 -2.82 -2.85 -7.97
N MET A 73 -3.76 -3.04 -7.05
CA MET A 73 -4.60 -4.26 -6.99
C MET A 73 -5.44 -4.45 -8.27
N LYS A 74 -6.04 -3.37 -8.78
CA LYS A 74 -6.81 -3.41 -10.04
C LYS A 74 -5.92 -3.78 -11.22
N GLU A 75 -4.74 -3.19 -11.31
CA GLU A 75 -3.75 -3.47 -12.35
C GLU A 75 -3.30 -4.94 -12.31
N LEU A 76 -3.02 -5.50 -11.13
CA LEU A 76 -2.70 -6.92 -10.95
C LEU A 76 -3.82 -7.85 -11.40
N LYS A 77 -5.08 -7.54 -11.04
CA LYS A 77 -6.24 -8.32 -11.48
C LYS A 77 -6.39 -8.32 -13.00
N LEU A 78 -6.17 -7.16 -13.62
CA LEU A 78 -6.28 -7.00 -15.08
C LEU A 78 -5.17 -7.72 -15.84
N GLN A 79 -3.93 -7.72 -15.32
CA GLN A 79 -2.84 -8.50 -15.92
C GLN A 79 -3.11 -10.02 -15.86
N ARG A 80 -3.78 -10.50 -14.81
CA ARG A 80 -4.17 -11.92 -14.68
C ARG A 80 -5.32 -12.31 -15.63
N SER A 81 -6.27 -11.41 -15.89
CA SER A 81 -7.40 -11.71 -16.78
C SER A 81 -7.07 -11.59 -18.27
N HIS A 82 -6.03 -10.82 -18.64
CA HIS A 82 -5.60 -10.64 -20.04
C HIS A 82 -4.76 -11.79 -20.60
N GLN A 83 -4.68 -12.94 -19.92
CA GLN A 83 -3.97 -14.12 -20.43
C GLN A 83 -4.69 -14.90 -21.54
N SER A 84 -5.87 -14.48 -22.00
CA SER A 84 -6.64 -15.24 -22.99
C SER A 84 -7.35 -14.34 -24.01
N GLY A 85 -6.75 -14.10 -25.18
CA GLY A 85 -7.48 -13.56 -26.34
C GLY A 85 -6.62 -12.80 -27.38
N PRO A 86 -6.73 -13.10 -28.69
CA PRO A 86 -5.96 -12.43 -29.75
C PRO A 86 -6.37 -10.97 -30.03
N ALA A 87 -7.42 -10.44 -29.38
CA ALA A 87 -8.00 -9.13 -29.67
C ALA A 87 -7.83 -8.09 -28.54
N GLY A 88 -6.94 -8.32 -27.57
CA GLY A 88 -6.70 -7.40 -26.47
C GLY A 88 -6.00 -6.12 -26.93
N ARG A 89 -6.70 -4.98 -26.96
CA ARG A 89 -6.08 -3.65 -27.13
C ARG A 89 -4.93 -3.51 -26.12
N LYS A 90 -3.75 -3.04 -26.56
CA LYS A 90 -2.59 -2.77 -25.68
C LYS A 90 -3.00 -1.76 -24.61
N ARG A 91 -3.37 -2.23 -23.42
CA ARG A 91 -3.76 -1.39 -22.30
C ARG A 91 -2.52 -0.64 -21.77
N LYS A 92 -2.68 0.64 -21.47
CA LYS A 92 -1.64 1.42 -20.80
C LYS A 92 -1.50 0.93 -19.35
N LYS A 93 -0.31 0.43 -19.02
CA LYS A 93 0.09 0.03 -17.66
C LYS A 93 -0.03 1.23 -16.70
N TYR A 94 -0.52 0.99 -15.49
CA TYR A 94 -0.49 2.02 -14.44
C TYR A 94 0.94 2.51 -14.21
N MET A 95 1.15 3.83 -14.26
CA MET A 95 2.49 4.43 -14.31
C MET A 95 3.38 4.11 -13.10
N TYR A 96 2.78 3.88 -11.92
CA TYR A 96 3.51 3.51 -10.71
C TYR A 96 3.52 2.02 -10.41
N PHE A 97 3.05 1.19 -11.35
CA PHE A 97 2.95 -0.25 -11.11
C PHE A 97 4.29 -0.90 -10.76
N ASP A 98 5.36 -0.56 -11.49
CA ASP A 98 6.69 -1.15 -11.26
C ASP A 98 7.27 -0.74 -9.90
N ARG A 99 7.08 0.53 -9.52
CA ARG A 99 7.46 1.05 -8.21
C ARG A 99 6.67 0.41 -7.06
N LEU A 100 5.56 -0.28 -7.34
CA LEU A 100 4.72 -0.95 -6.33
C LEU A 100 4.93 -2.46 -6.29
N LEU A 101 5.86 -3.01 -7.09
CA LEU A 101 6.14 -4.44 -7.11
C LEU A 101 6.64 -4.97 -5.76
N PHE A 102 7.25 -4.14 -4.91
CA PHE A 102 7.61 -4.51 -3.54
C PHE A 102 6.41 -4.97 -2.69
N LEU A 103 5.19 -4.60 -3.07
CA LEU A 103 3.97 -5.07 -2.41
C LEU A 103 3.59 -6.50 -2.79
N MET A 104 4.13 -7.07 -3.87
CA MET A 104 3.75 -8.39 -4.38
C MET A 104 3.81 -9.51 -3.32
N PRO A 105 4.89 -9.66 -2.54
CA PRO A 105 4.97 -10.71 -1.52
C PRO A 105 3.85 -10.61 -0.48
N THR A 106 3.46 -9.39 -0.12
CA THR A 106 2.42 -9.10 0.88
C THR A 106 1.01 -9.39 0.35
N VAL A 107 0.80 -9.18 -0.95
CA VAL A 107 -0.49 -9.32 -1.62
C VAL A 107 -0.75 -10.77 -2.01
N MET A 108 0.29 -11.50 -2.43
CA MET A 108 0.20 -12.93 -2.71
C MET A 108 -0.10 -13.72 -1.43
N ASN A 109 0.50 -13.35 -0.30
CA ASN A 109 0.28 -14.05 0.97
C ASN A 109 -1.12 -13.85 1.58
N LYS A 110 -1.80 -12.73 1.27
CA LYS A 110 -3.20 -12.55 1.66
C LYS A 110 -4.12 -13.63 1.08
N ARG A 111 -3.83 -14.16 -0.11
CA ARG A 111 -4.64 -15.25 -0.69
C ARG A 111 -4.49 -16.55 0.12
N TYR A 112 -3.26 -16.91 0.50
CA TYR A 112 -3.03 -18.05 1.38
C TYR A 112 -3.74 -17.90 2.74
N ARG A 113 -3.72 -16.71 3.36
CA ARG A 113 -4.42 -16.50 4.65
C ARG A 113 -5.95 -16.60 4.55
N PHE A 114 -6.55 -16.38 3.38
CA PHE A 114 -7.99 -16.61 3.18
C PHE A 114 -8.29 -18.08 2.86
N GLU A 115 -7.44 -18.74 2.07
CA GLU A 115 -7.58 -20.16 1.72
C GLU A 115 -7.45 -21.06 2.96
N TYR A 116 -6.41 -20.86 3.78
CA TYR A 116 -6.22 -21.61 5.05
C TYR A 116 -7.21 -21.24 6.16
N ARG A 117 -7.95 -20.12 6.05
CA ARG A 117 -9.01 -19.79 7.01
C ARG A 117 -10.34 -20.48 6.66
N ILE A 118 -10.56 -20.83 5.39
CA ILE A 118 -11.74 -21.61 5.00
C ILE A 118 -11.56 -23.07 5.41
N ASP A 119 -10.33 -23.59 5.33
CA ASP A 119 -10.02 -24.97 5.72
C ASP A 119 -10.10 -25.21 7.25
N GLU A 120 -9.93 -24.17 8.08
CA GLU A 120 -10.13 -24.26 9.54
C GLU A 120 -11.60 -24.20 9.98
N ILE A 121 -12.54 -23.83 9.09
CA ILE A 121 -13.99 -23.75 9.40
C ILE A 121 -14.73 -25.03 8.97
N SER A 122 -14.10 -25.94 8.23
CA SER A 122 -14.72 -27.21 7.79
C SER A 122 -14.49 -28.40 8.76
N VAL A 123 -13.95 -28.16 9.96
CA VAL A 123 -13.85 -29.18 11.01
C VAL A 123 -14.55 -28.70 12.28
N ARG A 124 -15.87 -28.57 12.21
CA ARG A 124 -16.80 -28.82 13.32
C ARG A 124 -18.12 -29.33 12.79
#